data_AF-A0AAU2LHB9-F1
#
_entry.id   AF-A0AAU2LHB9-F1
#
_cell.length_a   1.000
_cell.length_b   1.000
_cell.length_c   1.000
_cell.angle_alpha   90.00
_cell.angle_beta   90.00
_cell.angle_gamma   90.00
#
_symmetry.space_group_name_H-M   'P 1'
#
loop_
_entity.id
_entity.type
_entity.pdbx_description
1 polymer ?
#
loop_
_entity_poly.entity_id
_entity_poly.type
_entity_poly.pdbx_seq_one_letter_code
_entity_poly.pdbx_strand_id
1 'polypeptide(L)'
;MIAPGAVDALVRLCPPPTGPPPAVDWTRAERVLGAALPADYKQLVETYGDGIFDDTIWLLVPDSAYGECDLHAQTTERDEILADLWEMGEEKPAGLLEAGARVLPWAFEEGTGAFLYWLARPGQQPDEWTVLYNEGRGPMWEHHDTGCSAFLLAVLTGTAETAYFGHLYEVLKPTEHRFATADQILGASRR
;
A
#
# COMPACT_ATOMS: atom_id res chain seq x y z
N MET A 1 2.61 29.59 -1.60
CA MET A 1 2.49 28.53 -0.58
C MET A 1 2.49 27.22 -1.31
N ILE A 2 3.54 26.42 -1.16
CA ILE A 2 3.57 25.05 -1.70
C ILE A 2 2.63 24.25 -0.80
N ALA A 3 1.65 23.54 -1.38
CA ALA A 3 0.80 22.65 -0.60
C ALA A 3 1.70 21.64 0.14
N PRO A 4 1.53 21.42 1.45
CA PRO A 4 2.28 20.38 2.15
C PRO A 4 2.06 19.04 1.43
N GLY A 5 3.12 18.23 1.30
CA GLY A 5 3.03 16.93 0.63
C GLY A 5 2.00 16.01 1.29
N ALA A 6 1.51 15.01 0.57
CA ALA A 6 0.51 14.07 1.12
C ALA A 6 0.99 13.39 2.41
N VAL A 7 2.28 13.05 2.51
CA VAL A 7 2.88 12.49 3.72
C VAL A 7 2.87 13.49 4.89
N ASP A 8 3.15 14.78 4.65
CA ASP A 8 3.06 15.79 5.72
C ASP A 8 1.62 15.96 6.23
N ALA A 9 0.63 15.81 5.34
CA ALA A 9 -0.78 15.81 5.73
C ALA A 9 -1.15 14.57 6.53
N LEU A 10 -0.66 13.39 6.14
CA LEU A 10 -0.81 12.16 6.91
C LEU A 10 -0.21 12.29 8.31
N VAL A 11 1.01 12.84 8.44
CA VAL A 11 1.66 13.04 9.76
C VAL A 11 0.86 13.94 10.68
N ARG A 12 0.19 14.97 10.14
CA ARG A 12 -0.69 15.84 10.95
C ARG A 12 -2.00 15.15 11.33
N LEU A 13 -2.50 14.26 10.48
CA LEU A 13 -3.76 13.56 10.67
C LEU A 13 -3.62 12.37 11.63
N CYS A 14 -2.59 11.56 11.41
CA CYS A 14 -2.28 10.33 12.11
C CYS A 14 -0.81 10.38 12.57
N PRO A 15 -0.53 10.79 13.82
CA PRO A 15 0.83 10.92 14.31
C PRO A 15 1.64 9.61 14.17
N PRO A 16 2.91 9.68 13.72
CA PRO A 16 3.76 8.51 13.59
C PRO A 16 4.13 7.89 14.95
N PRO A 17 4.63 6.64 14.96
CA PRO A 17 5.04 5.96 16.19
C PRO A 17 6.17 6.71 16.92
N THR A 18 6.35 6.41 18.21
CA THR A 18 7.40 7.04 19.01
C THR A 18 8.76 6.45 18.65
N GLY A 19 9.61 7.27 18.03
CA GLY A 19 10.95 6.88 17.58
C GLY A 19 10.96 6.48 16.10
N PRO A 20 12.11 6.64 15.41
CA PRO A 20 12.19 6.33 14.00
C PRO A 20 12.07 4.82 13.76
N PRO A 21 11.41 4.39 12.66
CA PRO A 21 11.42 2.99 12.26
C PRO A 21 12.83 2.54 11.86
N PRO A 22 13.08 1.22 11.75
CA PRO A 22 14.32 0.70 11.20
C PRO A 22 14.62 1.29 9.80
N ALA A 23 15.89 1.66 9.56
CA ALA A 23 16.29 2.17 8.26
C ALA A 23 16.20 1.09 7.17
N VAL A 24 15.69 1.47 6.01
CA VAL A 24 15.56 0.60 4.84
C VAL A 24 16.75 0.79 3.90
N ASP A 25 17.36 -0.31 3.43
CA ASP A 25 18.31 -0.26 2.32
C ASP A 25 17.55 -0.21 1.00
N TRP A 26 17.19 1.01 0.57
CA TRP A 26 16.42 1.23 -0.65
C TRP A 26 17.10 0.67 -1.91
N THR A 27 18.44 0.74 -1.97
CA THR A 27 19.17 0.22 -3.14
C THR A 27 19.03 -1.30 -3.24
N ARG A 28 19.08 -2.02 -2.11
CA ARG A 28 18.81 -3.44 -2.05
C ARG A 28 17.34 -3.75 -2.36
N ALA A 29 16.40 -3.05 -1.71
CA ALA A 29 14.97 -3.29 -1.88
C ALA A 29 14.55 -3.15 -3.36
N GLU A 30 14.94 -2.05 -4.02
CA GLU A 30 14.63 -1.81 -5.44
C GLU A 30 15.30 -2.83 -6.36
N ARG A 31 16.51 -3.29 -6.03
CA ARG A 31 17.20 -4.35 -6.78
C ARG A 31 16.45 -5.67 -6.70
N VAL A 32 15.97 -6.06 -5.52
CA VAL A 32 15.20 -7.29 -5.31
C VAL A 32 13.89 -7.24 -6.08
N LEU A 33 13.19 -6.09 -6.07
CA LEU A 33 11.96 -5.89 -6.84
C LEU A 33 12.18 -5.76 -8.35
N GLY A 34 13.41 -5.48 -8.78
CA GLY A 34 13.72 -5.14 -10.16
C GLY A 34 13.02 -3.85 -10.63
N ALA A 35 12.70 -2.94 -9.70
CA ALA A 35 12.04 -1.68 -10.00
C ALA A 35 12.39 -0.62 -8.93
N ALA A 36 12.55 0.63 -9.36
CA ALA A 36 12.61 1.75 -8.44
C ALA A 36 11.23 2.01 -7.82
N LEU A 37 11.19 2.56 -6.60
CA LEU A 37 9.96 2.82 -5.87
C LEU A 37 9.64 4.33 -5.80
N PRO A 38 8.34 4.70 -5.73
CA PRO A 38 7.91 6.08 -5.59
C PRO A 38 8.53 6.79 -4.38
N ALA A 39 8.84 8.07 -4.52
CA ALA A 39 9.44 8.87 -3.45
C ALA A 39 8.48 9.08 -2.27
N ASP A 40 7.17 9.23 -2.53
CA ASP A 40 6.15 9.39 -1.48
C ASP A 40 6.04 8.14 -0.61
N TYR A 41 6.11 6.95 -1.22
CA TYR A 41 6.19 5.67 -0.52
C TYR A 41 7.41 5.58 0.40
N LYS A 42 8.60 5.91 -0.12
CA LYS A 42 9.82 5.86 0.69
C LYS A 42 9.72 6.78 1.91
N GLN A 43 9.21 7.99 1.71
CA GLN A 43 8.96 8.93 2.80
C GLN A 43 7.93 8.39 3.80
N LEU A 44 6.86 7.74 3.32
CA LEU A 44 5.85 7.11 4.17
C LEU A 44 6.47 6.00 5.04
N VAL A 45 7.25 5.10 4.45
CA VAL A 45 7.94 4.01 5.16
C VAL A 45 8.97 4.53 6.16
N GLU A 46 9.77 5.53 5.78
CA GLU A 46 10.74 6.15 6.69
C GLU A 46 10.09 6.87 7.86
N THR A 47 8.81 7.25 7.72
CA THR A 47 8.04 7.95 8.76
C THR A 47 7.31 6.98 9.69
N TYR A 48 6.69 5.93 9.15
CA TYR A 48 5.79 5.05 9.89
C TYR A 48 6.36 3.66 10.17
N GLY A 49 7.19 3.10 9.28
CA GLY A 49 7.60 1.70 9.32
C GLY A 49 6.45 0.74 8.97
N ASP A 50 6.62 -0.53 9.29
CA ASP A 50 5.57 -1.54 9.12
C ASP A 50 4.53 -1.44 10.24
N GLY A 51 3.25 -1.51 9.84
CA GLY A 51 2.15 -1.32 10.77
C GLY A 51 0.84 -1.01 10.06
N ILE A 52 -0.14 -0.65 10.86
CA ILE A 52 -1.53 -0.50 10.44
C ILE A 52 -2.07 0.89 10.80
N PHE A 53 -2.74 1.52 9.84
CA PHE A 53 -3.49 2.76 10.02
C PHE A 53 -4.95 2.42 10.37
N ASP A 54 -5.46 2.99 11.47
CA ASP A 54 -6.84 2.85 11.96
C ASP A 54 -7.37 1.41 12.01
N ASP A 55 -6.50 0.46 12.34
CA ASP A 55 -6.79 -0.97 12.29
C ASP A 55 -7.38 -1.45 10.95
N THR A 56 -7.09 -0.72 9.86
CA THR A 56 -7.70 -0.90 8.54
C THR A 56 -6.66 -1.15 7.45
N ILE A 57 -5.64 -0.29 7.31
CA ILE A 57 -4.67 -0.40 6.19
C ILE A 57 -3.29 -0.74 6.71
N TRP A 58 -2.79 -1.91 6.33
CA TRP A 58 -1.41 -2.33 6.60
C TRP A 58 -0.46 -1.77 5.55
N LEU A 59 0.62 -1.14 6.00
CA LEU A 59 1.73 -0.71 5.16
C LEU A 59 2.75 -1.83 4.98
N LEU A 60 3.01 -2.22 3.73
CA LEU A 60 4.07 -3.18 3.41
C LEU A 60 5.42 -2.48 3.39
N VAL A 61 6.43 -3.08 4.01
CA VAL A 61 7.79 -2.54 4.11
C VAL A 61 8.81 -3.60 3.65
N PRO A 62 9.84 -3.22 2.87
CA PRO A 62 10.85 -4.18 2.43
C PRO A 62 11.62 -4.78 3.61
N ASP A 63 11.88 -6.08 3.56
CA ASP A 63 12.61 -6.84 4.58
C ASP A 63 11.93 -6.72 5.98
N SER A 64 10.59 -6.57 6.04
CA SER A 64 9.85 -6.63 7.31
C SER A 64 10.11 -7.96 8.03
N ALA A 65 10.13 -7.91 9.37
CA ALA A 65 10.30 -9.10 10.19
C ALA A 65 9.03 -9.99 10.21
N TYR A 66 7.93 -9.50 9.64
CA TYR A 66 6.64 -10.17 9.55
C TYR A 66 6.36 -10.45 8.07
N GLY A 67 6.22 -11.73 7.71
CA GLY A 67 6.02 -12.12 6.30
C GLY A 67 4.80 -11.45 5.66
N GLU A 68 3.72 -11.28 6.42
CA GLU A 68 2.50 -10.59 5.94
C GLU A 68 2.69 -9.08 5.71
N CYS A 69 3.68 -8.46 6.37
CA CYS A 69 4.03 -7.05 6.17
C CYS A 69 5.26 -6.87 5.25
N ASP A 70 5.92 -7.95 4.83
CA ASP A 70 7.11 -7.87 3.99
C ASP A 70 6.72 -7.64 2.53
N LEU A 71 7.15 -6.50 2.00
CA LEU A 71 6.84 -6.11 0.63
C LEU A 71 7.38 -7.15 -0.37
N HIS A 72 8.55 -7.76 -0.14
CA HIS A 72 9.12 -8.74 -1.06
C HIS A 72 8.34 -10.06 -1.06
N ALA A 73 8.03 -10.59 0.12
CA ALA A 73 7.19 -11.77 0.27
C ALA A 73 5.82 -11.57 -0.37
N GLN A 74 5.15 -10.46 -0.05
CA GLN A 74 3.83 -10.16 -0.61
C GLN A 74 3.88 -9.92 -2.11
N THR A 75 4.91 -9.28 -2.66
CA THR A 75 5.06 -9.14 -4.12
C THR A 75 5.12 -10.49 -4.80
N THR A 76 5.97 -11.40 -4.29
CA THR A 76 6.14 -12.75 -4.87
C THR A 76 4.83 -13.54 -4.81
N GLU A 77 4.19 -13.57 -3.64
CA GLU A 77 2.95 -14.31 -3.42
C GLU A 77 1.80 -13.77 -4.29
N ARG A 78 1.67 -12.45 -4.40
CA ARG A 78 0.63 -11.83 -5.22
C ARG A 78 0.86 -12.05 -6.72
N ASP A 79 2.11 -12.03 -7.18
CA ASP A 79 2.42 -12.32 -8.58
C ASP A 79 1.99 -13.74 -8.97
N GLU A 80 2.26 -14.74 -8.11
CA GLU A 80 1.83 -16.12 -8.32
C GLU A 80 0.31 -16.26 -8.34
N ILE A 81 -0.37 -15.70 -7.34
CA ILE A 81 -1.84 -15.77 -7.23
C ILE A 81 -2.53 -15.11 -8.41
N LEU A 82 -2.09 -13.91 -8.81
CA LEU A 82 -2.70 -13.19 -9.93
C LEU A 82 -2.45 -13.90 -11.27
N ALA A 83 -1.28 -14.51 -11.45
CA ALA A 83 -1.01 -15.32 -12.63
C ALA A 83 -1.99 -16.50 -12.73
N ASP A 84 -2.16 -17.27 -11.64
CA ASP A 84 -3.09 -18.40 -11.58
C ASP A 84 -4.54 -17.96 -11.86
N LEU A 85 -5.00 -16.85 -11.26
CA LEU A 85 -6.35 -16.34 -11.47
C LEU A 85 -6.61 -15.94 -12.93
N TRP A 86 -5.65 -15.28 -13.58
CA TRP A 86 -5.76 -14.90 -14.99
C TRP A 86 -5.70 -16.12 -15.92
N GLU A 87 -4.90 -17.15 -15.60
CA GLU A 87 -4.89 -18.42 -16.34
C GLU A 87 -6.24 -19.15 -16.23
N MET A 88 -6.90 -19.04 -15.07
CA MET A 88 -8.23 -19.59 -14.82
C MET A 88 -9.37 -18.78 -15.43
N GLY A 89 -9.08 -17.65 -16.06
CA GLY A 89 -10.03 -16.86 -16.84
C GLY A 89 -10.65 -15.67 -16.12
N GLU A 90 -10.11 -15.25 -14.97
CA GLU A 90 -10.48 -13.95 -14.39
C GLU A 90 -10.07 -12.79 -15.30
N GLU A 91 -10.89 -11.74 -15.32
CA GLU A 91 -10.63 -10.58 -16.16
C GLU A 91 -9.48 -9.74 -15.59
N LYS A 92 -8.44 -9.55 -16.39
CA LYS A 92 -7.31 -8.69 -16.05
C LYS A 92 -7.73 -7.23 -16.14
N PRO A 93 -7.40 -6.35 -15.16
CA PRO A 93 -7.72 -4.94 -15.26
C PRO A 93 -7.07 -4.31 -16.50
N ALA A 94 -7.79 -3.41 -17.17
CA ALA A 94 -7.39 -2.84 -18.46
C ALA A 94 -5.96 -2.24 -18.46
N GLY A 95 -5.56 -1.61 -17.36
CA GLY A 95 -4.21 -1.04 -17.20
C GLY A 95 -3.07 -2.06 -17.27
N LEU A 96 -3.34 -3.34 -16.99
CA LEU A 96 -2.35 -4.42 -17.06
C LEU A 96 -2.37 -5.19 -18.39
N LEU A 97 -3.23 -4.82 -19.34
CA LEU A 97 -3.20 -5.38 -20.70
C LEU A 97 -2.03 -4.81 -21.53
N GLU A 98 -1.47 -3.68 -21.08
CA GLU A 98 -0.27 -3.09 -21.67
C GLU A 98 0.94 -4.00 -21.48
N ALA A 99 1.69 -4.26 -22.57
CA ALA A 99 2.85 -5.13 -22.53
C ALA A 99 3.94 -4.56 -21.61
N GLY A 100 4.32 -5.33 -20.58
CA GLY A 100 5.31 -4.92 -19.60
C GLY A 100 4.75 -4.16 -18.39
N ALA A 101 3.44 -3.85 -18.39
CA ALA A 101 2.79 -3.34 -17.18
C ALA A 101 2.66 -4.47 -16.14
N ARG A 102 2.87 -4.12 -14.87
CA ARG A 102 2.77 -5.03 -13.73
C ARG A 102 2.18 -4.32 -12.53
N VAL A 103 1.76 -5.10 -11.54
CA VAL A 103 1.39 -4.59 -10.23
C VAL A 103 2.51 -4.78 -9.23
N LEU A 104 2.55 -3.92 -8.22
CA LEU A 104 3.43 -4.04 -7.06
C LEU A 104 2.62 -3.70 -5.80
N PRO A 105 2.43 -4.64 -4.86
CA PRO A 105 1.66 -4.35 -3.65
C PRO A 105 2.43 -3.40 -2.74
N TRP A 106 1.71 -2.45 -2.16
CA TRP A 106 2.27 -1.49 -1.19
C TRP A 106 1.50 -1.44 0.12
N ALA A 107 0.26 -1.92 0.11
CA ALA A 107 -0.57 -2.07 1.29
C ALA A 107 -1.63 -3.15 1.08
N PHE A 108 -2.27 -3.56 2.17
CA PHE A 108 -3.47 -4.37 2.13
C PHE A 108 -4.47 -3.91 3.19
N GLU A 109 -5.72 -4.27 2.99
CA GLU A 109 -6.80 -3.98 3.92
C GLU A 109 -7.03 -5.16 4.88
N GLU A 110 -7.06 -4.85 6.17
CA GLU A 110 -7.23 -5.81 7.25
C GLU A 110 -8.58 -6.52 7.15
N GLY A 111 -8.55 -7.85 7.23
CA GLY A 111 -9.74 -8.69 7.31
C GLY A 111 -10.57 -8.86 6.02
N THR A 112 -10.34 -8.07 4.98
CA THR A 112 -11.11 -8.17 3.72
C THR A 112 -10.45 -9.09 2.71
N GLY A 113 -9.11 -9.14 2.71
CA GLY A 113 -8.30 -9.78 1.70
C GLY A 113 -7.96 -8.87 0.51
N ALA A 114 -8.40 -7.62 0.55
CA ALA A 114 -8.12 -6.63 -0.49
C ALA A 114 -6.66 -6.16 -0.43
N PHE A 115 -6.09 -5.88 -1.61
CA PHE A 115 -4.73 -5.38 -1.76
C PHE A 115 -4.71 -4.08 -2.54
N LEU A 116 -3.77 -3.22 -2.16
CA LEU A 116 -3.47 -1.96 -2.79
C LEU A 116 -2.14 -2.09 -3.54
N TYR A 117 -2.19 -1.83 -4.83
CA TYR A 117 -1.06 -1.98 -5.74
C TYR A 117 -0.70 -0.64 -6.39
N TRP A 118 0.56 -0.49 -6.79
CA TRP A 118 0.93 0.43 -7.85
C TRP A 118 0.76 -0.27 -9.19
N LEU A 119 0.21 0.46 -10.17
CA LEU A 119 0.28 0.09 -11.57
C LEU A 119 1.60 0.61 -12.16
N ALA A 120 2.62 -0.26 -12.18
CA ALA A 120 3.92 0.07 -12.74
C ALA A 120 3.93 -0.16 -14.25
N ARG A 121 4.15 0.91 -15.02
CA ARG A 121 4.22 0.87 -16.49
C ARG A 121 5.64 1.01 -17.01
N PRO A 122 5.99 0.33 -18.11
CA PRO A 122 7.32 0.43 -18.71
C PRO A 122 7.57 1.85 -19.23
N GLY A 123 8.74 2.41 -18.88
CA GLY A 123 9.14 3.76 -19.30
C GLY A 123 8.50 4.92 -18.53
N GLN A 124 7.59 4.62 -17.59
CA GLN A 124 7.00 5.60 -16.68
C GLN A 124 7.88 5.78 -15.43
N GLN A 125 8.00 7.01 -14.91
CA GLN A 125 8.71 7.24 -13.66
C GLN A 125 7.90 6.66 -12.47
N PRO A 126 8.56 6.09 -11.43
CA PRO A 126 7.86 5.55 -10.28
C PRO A 126 6.90 6.54 -9.60
N ASP A 127 7.28 7.82 -9.53
CA ASP A 127 6.46 8.89 -8.93
C ASP A 127 5.17 9.19 -9.70
N GLU A 128 5.01 8.64 -10.91
CA GLU A 128 3.81 8.78 -11.75
C GLU A 128 2.92 7.53 -11.70
N TRP A 129 3.32 6.48 -10.98
CA TRP A 129 2.50 5.27 -10.85
C TRP A 129 1.25 5.56 -10.03
N THR A 130 0.14 4.98 -10.48
CA THR A 130 -1.19 5.16 -9.91
C THR A 130 -1.61 3.96 -9.10
N VAL A 131 -2.57 4.14 -8.18
CA VAL A 131 -3.07 3.06 -7.32
C VAL A 131 -4.11 2.20 -8.04
N LEU A 132 -3.99 0.89 -7.90
CA LEU A 132 -5.03 -0.09 -8.16
C LEU A 132 -5.47 -0.73 -6.84
N TYR A 133 -6.77 -0.70 -6.55
CA TYR A 133 -7.39 -1.45 -5.46
C TYR A 133 -7.96 -2.75 -6.02
N ASN A 134 -7.59 -3.88 -5.45
CA ASN A 134 -8.20 -5.18 -5.73
C ASN A 134 -9.02 -5.62 -4.53
N GLU A 135 -10.29 -5.97 -4.74
CA GLU A 135 -11.23 -6.31 -3.64
C GLU A 135 -10.88 -7.62 -2.91
N GLY A 136 -9.93 -8.40 -3.42
CA GLY A 136 -9.43 -9.64 -2.82
C GLY A 136 -10.32 -10.85 -3.02
N ARG A 137 -11.60 -10.78 -2.60
CA ARG A 137 -12.54 -11.92 -2.62
C ARG A 137 -13.34 -12.07 -3.92
N GLY A 138 -13.00 -11.26 -4.93
CA GLY A 138 -13.61 -11.31 -6.24
C GLY A 138 -12.73 -10.62 -7.29
N PRO A 139 -13.17 -10.60 -8.55
CA PRO A 139 -12.34 -10.15 -9.67
C PRO A 139 -12.31 -8.63 -9.80
N MET A 140 -12.95 -7.85 -8.91
CA MET A 140 -13.07 -6.42 -9.11
C MET A 140 -11.77 -5.67 -8.82
N TRP A 141 -11.50 -4.69 -9.69
CA TRP A 141 -10.40 -3.75 -9.57
C TRP A 141 -10.92 -2.32 -9.72
N GLU A 142 -10.44 -1.42 -8.88
CA GLU A 142 -10.66 0.02 -9.01
C GLU A 142 -9.33 0.71 -9.28
N HIS A 143 -9.35 1.70 -10.17
CA HIS A 143 -8.18 2.51 -10.50
C HIS A 143 -8.37 3.92 -9.95
N HIS A 144 -7.36 4.39 -9.24
CA HIS A 144 -7.30 5.75 -8.71
C HIS A 144 -6.08 6.48 -9.28
N ASP A 145 -6.32 7.66 -9.89
CA ASP A 145 -5.29 8.50 -10.51
C ASP A 145 -4.47 9.29 -9.48
N THR A 146 -3.97 8.60 -8.46
CA THR A 146 -3.19 9.16 -7.35
C THR A 146 -2.02 8.24 -6.99
N GLY A 147 -0.98 8.81 -6.38
CA GLY A 147 0.08 8.05 -5.70
C GLY A 147 -0.40 7.48 -4.36
N CYS A 148 0.37 6.57 -3.77
CA CYS A 148 -0.06 5.82 -2.58
C CYS A 148 -0.33 6.72 -1.37
N SER A 149 0.49 7.74 -1.11
CA SER A 149 0.28 8.59 0.06
C SER A 149 -0.96 9.48 -0.07
N ALA A 150 -1.25 9.96 -1.28
CA ALA A 150 -2.46 10.72 -1.57
C ALA A 150 -3.71 9.85 -1.47
N PHE A 151 -3.64 8.61 -1.96
CA PHE A 151 -4.72 7.64 -1.82
C PHE A 151 -4.98 7.29 -0.35
N LEU A 152 -3.94 6.96 0.41
CA LEU A 152 -4.05 6.65 1.84
C LEU A 152 -4.65 7.83 2.62
N LEU A 153 -4.23 9.06 2.34
CA LEU A 153 -4.82 10.26 2.94
C LEU A 153 -6.32 10.32 2.66
N ALA A 154 -6.73 10.10 1.41
CA ALA A 154 -8.14 10.12 1.03
C ALA A 154 -8.94 9.01 1.72
N VAL A 155 -8.37 7.83 1.93
CA VAL A 155 -9.00 6.74 2.70
C VAL A 155 -9.21 7.17 4.15
N LEU A 156 -8.17 7.66 4.81
CA LEU A 156 -8.26 8.09 6.22
C LEU A 156 -9.19 9.30 6.40
N THR A 157 -9.32 10.18 5.42
CA THR A 157 -10.26 11.31 5.49
C THR A 157 -11.65 11.00 4.96
N GLY A 158 -11.91 9.77 4.49
CA GLY A 158 -13.20 9.37 3.94
C GLY A 158 -13.57 10.04 2.63
N THR A 159 -12.58 10.53 1.89
CA THR A 159 -12.75 11.21 0.60
C THR A 159 -12.29 10.34 -0.57
N ALA A 160 -11.85 9.11 -0.32
CA ALA A 160 -11.54 8.16 -1.37
C ALA A 160 -12.82 7.79 -2.13
N GLU A 161 -12.83 8.05 -3.43
CA GLU A 161 -13.91 7.66 -4.34
C GLU A 161 -13.77 6.18 -4.70
N THR A 162 -14.25 5.31 -3.81
CA THR A 162 -14.24 3.84 -3.98
C THR A 162 -15.58 3.25 -3.54
N ALA A 163 -16.00 2.15 -4.17
CA ALA A 163 -17.19 1.42 -3.74
C ALA A 163 -16.98 0.68 -2.40
N TYR A 164 -15.74 0.49 -1.96
CA TYR A 164 -15.39 -0.40 -0.84
C TYR A 164 -15.09 0.37 0.46
N PHE A 165 -14.28 1.44 0.42
CA PHE A 165 -14.02 2.25 1.63
C PHE A 165 -15.16 3.21 1.99
N GLY A 166 -16.04 3.55 1.04
CA GLY A 166 -17.16 4.48 1.30
C GLY A 166 -18.07 4.02 2.44
N HIS A 167 -18.31 2.71 2.56
CA HIS A 167 -19.12 2.13 3.63
C HIS A 167 -18.37 2.04 4.97
N LEU A 168 -17.06 1.77 4.96
CA LEU A 168 -16.26 1.65 6.18
C LEU A 168 -16.08 3.00 6.88
N TYR A 169 -15.80 4.07 6.13
CA TYR A 169 -15.62 5.39 6.72
C TYR A 169 -16.91 5.93 7.36
N GLU A 170 -18.07 5.74 6.71
CA GLU A 170 -19.35 6.20 7.26
C GLU A 170 -19.73 5.52 8.57
N VAL A 171 -19.32 4.26 8.75
CA VAL A 171 -19.60 3.45 9.94
C VAL A 171 -18.57 3.72 11.05
N LEU A 172 -17.28 3.85 10.72
CA LEU A 172 -16.22 3.98 11.72
C LEU A 172 -16.06 5.43 12.20
N LYS A 173 -16.15 6.43 11.31
CA LYS A 173 -15.92 7.87 11.56
C LYS A 173 -15.00 8.12 12.76
N PRO A 174 -13.75 7.64 12.72
CA PRO A 174 -12.88 7.70 13.88
C PRO A 174 -12.72 9.16 14.30
N THR A 175 -12.89 9.44 15.59
CA THR A 175 -12.69 10.79 16.14
C THR A 175 -11.21 11.15 16.20
N GLU A 176 -10.33 10.16 16.20
CA GLU A 176 -8.88 10.28 16.19
C GLU A 176 -8.28 9.17 15.32
N HIS A 177 -7.29 9.50 14.50
CA HIS A 177 -6.54 8.53 13.71
C HIS A 177 -5.35 7.97 14.49
N ARG A 178 -5.07 6.69 14.33
CA ARG A 178 -3.94 6.01 14.98
C ARG A 178 -3.13 5.16 14.01
N PHE A 179 -1.85 5.06 14.30
CA PHE A 179 -0.96 4.08 13.71
C PHE A 179 -0.47 3.13 14.80
N ALA A 180 -0.55 1.83 14.54
CA ALA A 180 0.02 0.80 15.40
C ALA A 180 1.09 0.03 14.62
N THR A 181 2.28 -0.11 15.19
CA THR A 181 3.38 -0.83 14.53
C THR A 181 3.08 -2.33 14.44
N ALA A 182 3.71 -3.02 13.49
CA ALA A 182 3.60 -4.47 13.37
C ALA A 182 3.97 -5.19 14.69
N ASP A 183 5.02 -4.73 15.39
CA ASP A 183 5.41 -5.23 16.72
C ASP A 183 4.27 -5.13 17.76
N GLN A 184 3.48 -4.05 17.74
CA GLN A 184 2.39 -3.83 18.68
C GLN A 184 1.20 -4.76 18.42
N ILE A 185 0.92 -5.07 17.16
CA ILE A 185 -0.25 -5.84 16.75
C ILE A 185 0.06 -7.35 16.68
N LEU A 186 1.19 -7.72 16.08
CA LEU A 186 1.58 -9.12 15.82
C LEU A 186 2.47 -9.70 16.93
N GLY A 187 2.92 -8.84 17.85
CA GLY A 187 3.85 -9.18 18.94
C GLY A 187 5.30 -9.20 18.46
N ALA A 188 6.22 -8.77 19.34
CA ALA A 188 7.63 -8.57 18.99
C ALA A 188 8.26 -9.78 18.27
N SER A 189 8.78 -9.54 17.07
CA SER A 189 9.49 -10.56 16.31
C SER A 189 10.75 -10.97 17.08
N ARG A 190 10.89 -12.27 17.34
CA ARG A 190 12.12 -12.82 17.94
C ARG A 190 13.21 -12.83 16.88
N ARG A 191 13.89 -11.70 16.69
CA ARG A 191 15.14 -11.65 15.92
C ARG A 191 16.24 -12.47 16.60
#